data_AF-A0A7C8VI08-F1
#
_entry.id   AF-A0A7C8VI08-F1
#
_cell.length_a   1.000
_cell.length_b   1.000
_cell.length_c   1.000
_cell.angle_alpha   90.00
_cell.angle_beta   90.00
_cell.angle_gamma   90.00
#
_symmetry.space_group_name_H-M   'P 1'
#
loop_
_entity.id
_entity.type
_entity.pdbx_description
1 polymer ?
#
loop_
_entity_poly.entity_id
_entity_poly.type
_entity_poly.pdbx_seq_one_letter_code
_entity_poly.pdbx_strand_id
1 'polypeptide(L)'
;MLQLHAGFVVACYSEHSLVPLLRQYTKKPVVGIFEASITHALLLKGPGGWGIVTTGKIWEDLLSIGVGNFVGEDVGGFEGVESTGLNADELHSVGDDEVKKRIGDAVVRLVGRGDVRVICLGCAGMAGLGAAVTMALEPLGKSVYIVDGVKAGVMQVDSLIRSGYGDEI
;
A
#
# COMPACT_ATOMS: atom_id res chain seq x y z
N MET A 1 24.64 -12.14 5.86
CA MET A 1 23.72 -10.98 5.95
C MET A 1 22.30 -11.40 6.32
N LEU A 2 21.67 -12.37 5.64
CA LEU A 2 20.31 -12.84 5.98
C LEU A 2 20.18 -13.42 7.40
N GLN A 3 21.20 -14.14 7.89
CA GLN A 3 21.16 -14.77 9.21
C GLN A 3 21.16 -13.77 10.39
N LEU A 4 21.53 -12.51 10.17
CA LEU A 4 21.64 -11.49 11.22
C LEU A 4 20.33 -10.75 11.53
N HIS A 5 19.26 -10.99 10.76
CA HIS A 5 17.98 -10.30 10.91
C HIS A 5 16.91 -11.27 11.40
N ALA A 6 15.89 -10.79 12.12
CA ALA A 6 14.77 -11.61 12.58
C ALA A 6 13.66 -11.77 11.51
N GLY A 7 13.58 -10.85 10.55
CA GLY A 7 12.65 -10.87 9.43
C GLY A 7 12.96 -9.74 8.45
N PHE A 8 12.21 -9.68 7.36
CA PHE A 8 12.47 -8.79 6.23
C PHE A 8 11.19 -8.09 5.76
N VAL A 9 11.30 -6.80 5.45
CA VAL A 9 10.27 -6.03 4.77
C VAL A 9 10.80 -5.59 3.40
N VAL A 10 10.10 -5.97 2.33
CA VAL A 10 10.40 -5.49 0.97
C VAL A 10 9.62 -4.20 0.74
N ALA A 11 10.32 -3.06 0.81
CA ALA A 11 9.75 -1.72 0.70
C ALA A 11 9.55 -1.27 -0.76
N CYS A 12 8.98 -2.15 -1.60
CA CYS A 12 8.50 -1.79 -2.93
C CYS A 12 7.00 -2.06 -3.00
N TYR A 13 6.22 -1.07 -3.44
CA TYR A 13 4.77 -1.22 -3.56
C TYR A 13 4.43 -1.80 -4.93
N SER A 14 4.61 -3.10 -5.09
CA SER A 14 4.21 -3.89 -6.25
C SER A 14 4.22 -5.39 -5.90
N GLU A 15 3.76 -6.24 -6.81
CA GLU A 15 4.00 -7.69 -6.77
C GLU A 15 5.50 -7.98 -7.03
N HIS A 16 6.35 -7.60 -6.08
CA HIS A 16 7.79 -7.57 -6.28
C HIS A 16 8.40 -8.98 -6.15
N SER A 17 9.06 -9.45 -7.20
CA SER A 17 9.65 -10.81 -7.29
C SER A 17 10.64 -11.16 -6.17
N LEU A 18 11.26 -10.16 -5.53
CA LEU A 18 12.13 -10.36 -4.38
C LEU A 18 11.41 -11.01 -3.18
N VAL A 19 10.11 -10.78 -2.99
CA VAL A 19 9.35 -11.36 -1.87
C VAL A 19 9.33 -12.90 -1.94
N PRO A 20 8.82 -13.53 -3.03
CA PRO A 20 8.86 -14.99 -3.15
C PRO A 20 10.29 -15.52 -3.21
N LEU A 21 11.24 -14.78 -3.80
CA LEU A 21 12.64 -15.20 -3.83
C LEU A 21 13.25 -15.30 -2.42
N LEU A 22 13.09 -14.28 -1.58
CA LEU A 22 13.58 -14.31 -0.19
C LEU A 22 12.95 -15.45 0.61
N ARG A 23 11.65 -15.71 0.44
CA ARG A 23 10.94 -16.83 1.08
C ARG A 23 11.51 -18.21 0.70
N GLN A 24 12.25 -18.33 -0.41
CA GLN A 24 12.96 -19.57 -0.78
C GLN A 24 14.30 -19.73 -0.04
N TYR A 25 14.97 -18.61 0.32
CA TYR A 25 16.30 -18.62 0.92
C TYR A 25 16.31 -18.49 2.46
N THR A 26 15.16 -18.18 3.06
CA THR A 26 15.05 -18.10 4.53
C THR A 26 13.67 -18.56 5.00
N LYS A 27 13.63 -19.15 6.21
CA LYS A 27 12.39 -19.44 6.94
C LYS A 27 11.90 -18.27 7.77
N LYS A 28 12.72 -17.21 7.90
CA LYS A 28 12.35 -15.99 8.63
C LYS A 28 11.23 -15.24 7.90
N PRO A 29 10.36 -14.52 8.61
CA PRO A 29 9.24 -13.80 7.99
C PRO A 29 9.72 -12.80 6.93
N VAL A 30 9.08 -12.83 5.77
CA VAL A 30 9.30 -11.89 4.66
C VAL A 30 7.95 -11.31 4.26
N VAL A 31 7.82 -9.99 4.35
CA VAL A 31 6.58 -9.26 4.06
C VAL A 31 6.84 -8.20 2.99
N GLY A 32 6.06 -8.19 1.92
CA GLY A 32 6.03 -7.07 0.96
C GLY A 32 5.05 -6.00 1.40
N ILE A 33 5.41 -4.71 1.25
CA ILE A 33 4.50 -3.61 1.64
C ILE A 33 3.22 -3.56 0.80
N PHE A 34 3.25 -4.12 -0.42
CA PHE A 34 2.09 -4.29 -1.29
C PHE A 34 1.06 -5.26 -0.68
N GLU A 35 1.47 -6.51 -0.42
CA GLU A 35 0.65 -7.55 0.20
C GLU A 35 0.12 -7.10 1.58
N ALA A 36 1.00 -6.46 2.37
CA ALA A 36 0.66 -5.98 3.70
C ALA A 36 -0.42 -4.90 3.66
N SER A 37 -0.30 -3.95 2.72
CA SER A 37 -1.26 -2.87 2.52
C SER A 37 -2.64 -3.40 2.11
N ILE A 38 -2.69 -4.31 1.14
CA ILE A 38 -3.94 -4.92 0.66
C ILE A 38 -4.62 -5.69 1.78
N THR A 39 -3.87 -6.49 2.54
CA THR A 39 -4.43 -7.27 3.66
C THR A 39 -5.08 -6.36 4.70
N HIS A 40 -4.47 -5.21 5.03
CA HIS A 40 -5.09 -4.23 5.92
C HIS A 40 -6.37 -3.64 5.31
N ALA A 41 -6.38 -3.32 4.03
CA ALA A 41 -7.57 -2.81 3.36
C ALA A 41 -8.74 -3.79 3.42
N LEU A 42 -8.48 -5.07 3.18
CA LEU A 42 -9.50 -6.12 3.26
C LEU A 42 -10.06 -6.29 4.68
N LEU A 43 -9.22 -6.13 5.71
CA LEU A 43 -9.65 -6.19 7.10
C LEU A 43 -10.46 -4.95 7.53
N LEU A 44 -10.20 -3.78 6.94
CA LEU A 44 -10.78 -2.50 7.37
C LEU A 44 -12.00 -2.05 6.57
N LYS A 45 -12.14 -2.45 5.31
CA LYS A 45 -13.15 -1.90 4.39
C LYS A 45 -14.60 -2.19 4.78
N GLY A 46 -14.83 -3.26 5.55
CA GLY A 46 -16.18 -3.75 5.85
C GLY A 46 -17.00 -3.98 4.57
N PRO A 47 -18.26 -3.49 4.49
CA PRO A 47 -19.10 -3.64 3.30
C PRO A 47 -18.73 -2.68 2.16
N GLY A 48 -17.92 -1.65 2.42
CA GLY A 48 -17.53 -0.67 1.41
C GLY A 48 -16.32 -1.11 0.58
N GLY A 49 -15.88 -0.19 -0.27
CA GLY A 49 -14.76 -0.35 -1.17
C GLY A 49 -13.42 0.11 -0.60
N TRP A 50 -12.37 -0.14 -1.36
CA TRP A 50 -11.00 0.25 -1.08
C TRP A 50 -10.26 0.50 -2.39
N GLY A 51 -9.18 1.26 -2.35
CA GLY A 51 -8.37 1.47 -3.54
C GLY A 51 -6.96 1.98 -3.21
N ILE A 52 -6.16 2.16 -4.25
CA ILE A 52 -4.75 2.52 -4.13
C ILE A 52 -4.51 3.90 -4.77
N VAL A 53 -3.77 4.77 -4.09
CA VAL A 53 -3.24 5.99 -4.69
C VAL A 53 -1.74 5.83 -4.89
N THR A 54 -1.26 5.98 -6.13
CA THR A 54 0.14 5.71 -6.51
C THR A 54 0.78 6.88 -7.27
N THR A 55 1.99 6.70 -7.78
CA THR A 55 2.81 7.76 -8.40
C THR A 55 2.41 8.00 -9.86
N GLY A 56 3.08 7.32 -10.80
CA GLY A 56 2.92 7.52 -12.23
C GLY A 56 1.78 6.70 -12.83
N LYS A 57 1.26 7.13 -13.98
CA LYS A 57 0.11 6.50 -14.66
C LYS A 57 0.30 5.01 -14.97
N ILE A 58 1.52 4.60 -15.31
CA ILE A 58 1.84 3.19 -15.62
C ILE A 58 1.52 2.24 -14.45
N TRP A 59 1.58 2.73 -13.21
CA TRP A 59 1.29 1.93 -12.03
C TRP A 59 -0.19 1.63 -11.84
N GLU A 60 -1.11 2.37 -12.49
CA GLU A 60 -2.54 2.06 -12.37
C GLU A 60 -2.86 0.65 -12.88
N ASP A 61 -2.39 0.32 -14.09
CA ASP A 61 -2.60 -1.00 -14.69
C ASP A 61 -1.80 -2.09 -13.98
N LEU A 62 -0.50 -1.82 -13.73
CA LEU A 62 0.39 -2.80 -13.10
C LEU A 62 -0.06 -3.19 -11.69
N LEU A 63 -0.50 -2.22 -10.87
CA LEU A 63 -0.99 -2.52 -9.53
C LEU A 63 -2.37 -3.15 -9.55
N SER A 64 -3.24 -2.80 -10.51
CA SER A 64 -4.54 -3.47 -10.67
C SER A 64 -4.38 -4.95 -10.99
N ILE A 65 -3.46 -5.29 -11.92
CA ILE A 65 -3.10 -6.68 -12.23
C ILE A 65 -2.51 -7.37 -11.01
N GLY A 66 -1.56 -6.74 -10.32
CA GLY A 66 -0.94 -7.30 -9.12
C GLY A 66 -1.94 -7.56 -7.99
N VAL A 67 -2.98 -6.72 -7.85
CA VAL A 67 -4.08 -6.95 -6.90
C VAL A 67 -4.83 -8.21 -7.30
N GLY A 68 -5.24 -8.33 -8.56
CA GLY A 68 -5.89 -9.53 -9.09
C GLY A 68 -5.07 -10.81 -8.86
N ASN A 69 -3.75 -10.76 -9.08
CA ASN A 69 -2.86 -11.90 -8.83
C ASN A 69 -2.77 -12.28 -7.34
N PHE A 70 -2.74 -11.29 -6.44
CA PHE A 70 -2.55 -11.53 -5.01
C PHE A 70 -3.83 -12.03 -4.32
N VAL A 71 -4.98 -11.44 -4.64
CA VAL A 71 -6.24 -11.70 -3.91
C VAL A 71 -7.31 -12.41 -4.74
N GLY A 72 -7.14 -12.50 -6.06
CA GLY A 72 -8.14 -13.01 -7.01
C GLY A 72 -8.93 -11.89 -7.72
N GLU A 73 -9.55 -12.22 -8.86
CA GLU A 73 -10.29 -11.25 -9.69
C GLU A 73 -11.62 -10.78 -9.04
N ASP A 74 -12.24 -11.60 -8.21
CA ASP A 74 -13.56 -11.35 -7.59
C ASP A 74 -13.48 -10.73 -6.18
N VAL A 75 -12.38 -10.06 -5.85
CA VAL A 75 -12.23 -9.46 -4.51
C VAL A 75 -13.12 -8.23 -4.38
N GLY A 76 -14.23 -8.44 -3.68
CA GLY A 76 -15.29 -7.45 -3.53
C GLY A 76 -14.78 -6.11 -2.99
N GLY A 77 -15.13 -5.03 -3.70
CA GLY A 77 -14.92 -3.66 -3.29
C GLY A 77 -13.56 -3.06 -3.69
N PHE A 78 -12.79 -3.65 -4.60
CA PHE A 78 -11.63 -2.94 -5.15
C PHE A 78 -12.07 -1.90 -6.19
N GLU A 79 -12.01 -0.62 -5.84
CA GLU A 79 -12.45 0.52 -6.68
C GLU A 79 -11.36 0.98 -7.67
N GLY A 80 -10.21 0.30 -7.64
CA GLY A 80 -9.08 0.50 -8.56
C GLY A 80 -7.94 1.34 -8.00
N VAL A 81 -7.13 1.85 -8.93
CA VAL A 81 -5.91 2.61 -8.66
C VAL A 81 -6.01 3.99 -9.30
N GLU A 82 -5.55 5.02 -8.59
CA GLU A 82 -5.42 6.40 -9.07
C GLU A 82 -3.99 6.91 -8.89
N SER A 83 -3.42 7.49 -9.92
CA SER A 83 -2.06 8.04 -9.92
C SER A 83 -2.04 9.55 -9.62
N THR A 84 -0.98 10.03 -8.99
CA THR A 84 -0.72 11.48 -8.82
C THR A 84 -0.29 12.14 -10.14
N GLY A 85 0.20 11.34 -11.09
CA GLY A 85 0.82 11.80 -12.32
C GLY A 85 2.29 12.21 -12.16
N LEU A 86 2.84 12.06 -10.94
CA LEU A 86 4.27 12.25 -10.66
C LEU A 86 4.99 10.90 -10.74
N ASN A 87 6.21 10.86 -11.25
CA ASN A 87 7.06 9.68 -11.13
C ASN A 87 7.65 9.56 -9.70
N ALA A 88 8.18 8.39 -9.35
CA ALA A 88 8.68 8.13 -7.99
C ALA A 88 9.80 9.10 -7.57
N ASP A 89 10.71 9.43 -8.48
CA ASP A 89 11.78 10.39 -8.22
C ASP A 89 11.25 11.82 -8.03
N GLU A 90 10.14 12.16 -8.70
CA GLU A 90 9.51 13.48 -8.61
C GLU A 90 8.85 13.70 -7.25
N LEU A 91 8.43 12.65 -6.54
CA LEU A 91 7.95 12.79 -5.16
C LEU A 91 9.01 13.36 -4.21
N HIS A 92 10.30 13.21 -4.54
CA HIS A 92 11.40 13.70 -3.73
C HIS A 92 11.99 15.02 -4.26
N SER A 93 11.60 15.47 -5.46
CA SER A 93 12.17 16.66 -6.11
C SER A 93 11.18 17.82 -6.25
N VAL A 94 9.87 17.57 -6.20
CA VAL A 94 8.85 18.63 -6.14
C VAL A 94 8.59 19.04 -4.69
N GLY A 95 8.15 20.28 -4.48
CA GLY A 95 7.86 20.78 -3.13
C GLY A 95 6.74 20.00 -2.45
N ASP A 96 6.84 19.82 -1.13
CA ASP A 96 5.90 19.05 -0.30
C ASP A 96 4.43 19.40 -0.56
N ASP A 97 4.12 20.68 -0.77
CA ASP A 97 2.75 21.14 -1.00
C ASP A 97 2.18 20.65 -2.34
N GLU A 98 2.99 20.59 -3.39
CA GLU A 98 2.57 20.04 -4.68
C GLU A 98 2.39 18.53 -4.60
N VAL A 99 3.27 17.80 -3.89
CA VAL A 99 3.09 16.36 -3.64
C VAL A 99 1.76 16.09 -2.93
N LYS A 100 1.50 16.81 -1.84
CA LYS A 100 0.25 16.66 -1.06
C LYS A 100 -0.98 16.98 -1.92
N LYS A 101 -0.92 18.05 -2.71
CA LYS A 101 -2.00 18.42 -3.62
C LYS A 101 -2.30 17.32 -4.64
N ARG A 102 -1.28 16.77 -5.29
CA ARG A 102 -1.46 15.71 -6.30
C ARG A 102 -2.01 14.41 -5.70
N ILE A 103 -1.56 14.05 -4.49
CA ILE A 103 -2.15 12.95 -3.73
C ILE A 103 -3.62 13.23 -3.44
N GLY A 104 -3.94 14.43 -2.98
CA GLY A 104 -5.32 14.86 -2.72
C GLY A 104 -6.21 14.76 -3.96
N ASP A 105 -5.75 15.24 -5.11
CA ASP A 105 -6.50 15.17 -6.37
C ASP A 105 -6.76 13.70 -6.77
N ALA A 106 -5.78 12.82 -6.61
CA ALA A 106 -5.94 11.38 -6.89
C ALA A 106 -6.92 10.70 -5.92
N VAL A 107 -6.84 11.04 -4.63
CA VAL A 107 -7.77 10.59 -3.59
C VAL A 107 -9.21 11.00 -3.93
N VAL A 108 -9.43 12.26 -4.29
CA VAL A 108 -10.76 12.80 -4.62
C VAL A 108 -11.38 12.05 -5.81
N ARG A 109 -10.59 11.76 -6.84
CA ARG A 109 -11.05 10.94 -7.98
C ARG A 109 -11.40 9.52 -7.56
N LEU A 110 -10.56 8.88 -6.74
CA LEU A 110 -10.78 7.51 -6.28
C LEU A 110 -12.06 7.39 -5.46
N VAL A 111 -12.27 8.26 -4.47
CA VAL A 111 -13.51 8.26 -3.64
C VAL A 111 -14.75 8.72 -4.39
N GLY A 112 -14.60 9.23 -5.61
CA GLY A 112 -15.70 9.57 -6.52
C GLY A 112 -16.29 8.34 -7.23
N ARG A 113 -15.59 7.21 -7.24
CA ARG A 113 -16.02 5.97 -7.94
C ARG A 113 -17.07 5.16 -7.18
N GLY A 114 -17.12 5.28 -5.85
CA GLY A 114 -18.02 4.52 -5.00
C GLY A 114 -17.88 4.83 -3.51
N ASP A 115 -18.38 3.94 -2.66
CA ASP A 115 -18.22 4.01 -1.20
C ASP A 115 -16.82 3.52 -0.78
N VAL A 116 -15.78 4.27 -1.13
CA VAL A 116 -14.40 3.95 -0.72
C VAL A 116 -14.24 4.22 0.78
N ARG A 117 -13.91 3.18 1.54
CA ARG A 117 -13.68 3.21 3.00
C ARG A 117 -12.22 3.13 3.37
N VAL A 118 -11.35 2.65 2.48
CA VAL A 118 -9.91 2.51 2.72
C VAL A 118 -9.11 3.00 1.53
N ILE A 119 -8.06 3.79 1.80
CA ILE A 119 -7.07 4.21 0.81
C ILE A 119 -5.70 3.68 1.21
N CYS A 120 -5.10 2.94 0.29
CA CYS A 120 -3.74 2.46 0.38
C CYS A 120 -2.77 3.44 -0.30
N LEU A 121 -1.73 3.86 0.41
CA LEU A 121 -0.64 4.65 -0.17
C LEU A 121 0.30 3.73 -0.95
N GLY A 122 0.21 3.81 -2.27
CA GLY A 122 0.75 2.89 -3.26
C GLY A 122 2.20 3.10 -3.66
N CYS A 123 3.02 3.66 -2.76
CA CYS A 123 4.45 3.87 -2.97
C CYS A 123 5.16 3.98 -1.62
N ALA A 124 6.37 3.42 -1.50
CA ALA A 124 7.17 3.56 -0.28
C ALA A 124 7.50 5.04 0.04
N GLY A 125 7.71 5.86 -0.99
CA GLY A 125 7.93 7.31 -0.85
C GLY A 125 6.70 8.09 -0.35
N MET A 126 5.51 7.48 -0.31
CA MET A 126 4.31 8.10 0.26
C MET A 126 4.14 7.83 1.76
N ALA A 127 5.07 7.12 2.41
CA ALA A 127 5.00 6.87 3.84
C ALA A 127 4.89 8.18 4.64
N GLY A 128 3.95 8.23 5.58
CA GLY A 128 3.66 9.44 6.36
C GLY A 128 2.80 10.50 5.67
N LEU A 129 2.42 10.35 4.39
CA LEU A 129 1.60 11.34 3.67
C LEU A 129 0.09 11.24 3.91
N GLY A 130 -0.35 10.50 4.94
CA GLY A 130 -1.78 10.34 5.25
C GLY A 130 -2.51 11.67 5.52
N ALA A 131 -1.81 12.70 6.01
CA ALA A 131 -2.41 14.02 6.21
C ALA A 131 -2.94 14.64 4.90
N ALA A 132 -2.27 14.38 3.76
CA ALA A 132 -2.74 14.86 2.45
C ALA A 132 -4.10 14.27 2.07
N VAL A 133 -4.30 12.98 2.38
CA VAL A 133 -5.57 12.28 2.16
C VAL A 133 -6.67 12.90 3.03
N THR A 134 -6.41 13.09 4.32
CA THR A 134 -7.38 13.68 5.25
C THR A 134 -7.78 15.09 4.83
N MET A 135 -6.80 15.95 4.51
CA MET A 135 -7.06 17.33 4.07
C MET A 135 -7.87 17.39 2.78
N ALA A 136 -7.64 16.48 1.84
CA ALA A 136 -8.37 16.43 0.58
C ALA A 136 -9.84 16.00 0.75
N LEU A 137 -10.13 15.18 1.76
CA LEU A 137 -11.48 14.66 2.02
C LEU A 137 -12.31 15.53 2.97
N GLU A 138 -11.67 16.40 3.77
CA GLU A 138 -12.34 17.30 4.71
C GLU A 138 -13.43 18.16 4.04
N PRO A 139 -13.20 18.84 2.88
CA PRO A 139 -14.24 19.63 2.21
C PRO A 139 -15.42 18.79 1.69
N LEU A 140 -15.22 17.48 1.51
CA LEU A 140 -16.25 16.54 1.05
C LEU A 140 -17.04 15.94 2.22
N GLY A 141 -16.66 16.22 3.47
CA GLY A 141 -17.26 15.59 4.65
C GLY A 141 -17.05 14.06 4.68
N LYS A 142 -16.04 13.55 3.98
CA LYS A 142 -15.72 12.12 3.88
C LYS A 142 -14.56 11.77 4.81
N SER A 143 -14.55 10.53 5.30
CA SER A 143 -13.44 9.97 6.07
C SER A 143 -13.20 8.53 5.63
N VAL A 144 -11.93 8.14 5.57
CA VAL A 144 -11.45 6.82 5.15
C VAL A 144 -10.36 6.34 6.10
N TYR A 145 -10.18 5.03 6.20
CA TYR A 145 -8.95 4.49 6.76
C TYR A 145 -7.82 4.70 5.76
N ILE A 146 -6.65 5.09 6.26
CA ILE A 146 -5.45 5.31 5.44
C ILE A 146 -4.43 4.25 5.81
N VAL A 147 -4.03 3.46 4.82
CA VAL A 147 -3.03 2.41 4.99
C VAL A 147 -1.70 2.88 4.40
N ASP A 148 -0.72 3.06 5.28
CA ASP A 148 0.68 3.25 4.92
C ASP A 148 1.34 1.88 4.79
N GLY A 149 1.70 1.49 3.56
CA GLY A 149 2.24 0.16 3.27
C GLY A 149 3.52 -0.14 4.03
N VAL A 150 4.36 0.87 4.30
CA VAL A 150 5.62 0.68 5.05
C VAL A 150 5.30 0.34 6.51
N LYS A 151 4.41 1.11 7.14
CA LYS A 151 3.98 0.81 8.52
C LYS A 151 3.29 -0.54 8.61
N ALA A 152 2.39 -0.85 7.66
CA ALA A 152 1.70 -2.13 7.59
C ALA A 152 2.69 -3.31 7.47
N GLY A 153 3.71 -3.19 6.61
CA GLY A 153 4.73 -4.22 6.43
C GLY A 153 5.57 -4.45 7.68
N VAL A 154 6.00 -3.38 8.36
CA VAL A 154 6.75 -3.47 9.63
C VAL A 154 5.91 -4.12 10.73
N MET A 155 4.64 -3.72 10.87
CA MET A 155 3.77 -4.29 11.89
C MET A 155 3.47 -5.77 11.64
N GLN A 156 3.25 -6.17 10.38
CA GLN A 156 3.02 -7.57 10.04
C GLN A 156 4.26 -8.43 10.27
N VAL A 157 5.46 -7.96 9.87
CA VAL A 157 6.68 -8.75 10.09
C VAL A 157 6.98 -8.91 11.59
N ASP A 158 6.82 -7.85 12.39
CA ASP A 158 7.01 -7.90 13.85
C ASP A 158 5.99 -8.86 14.50
N SER A 159 4.73 -8.82 14.05
CA SER A 159 3.69 -9.74 14.54
C SER A 159 4.01 -11.20 14.23
N LEU A 160 4.54 -11.49 13.04
CA LEU A 160 4.94 -12.85 12.66
C LEU A 160 6.13 -13.33 13.51
N ILE A 161 7.14 -12.48 13.72
CA ILE A 161 8.29 -12.80 14.57
C ILE A 161 7.83 -13.10 16.00
N ARG A 162 6.97 -12.24 16.58
CA ARG A 162 6.44 -12.43 17.95
C ARG A 162 5.54 -13.65 18.10
N SER A 163 5.00 -14.15 16.99
CA SER A 163 4.22 -15.38 16.97
C SER A 163 5.07 -16.64 16.84
N GLY A 164 6.41 -16.52 16.80
CA GLY A 164 7.35 -17.64 16.68
C GLY A 164 7.62 -18.12 15.26
N TYR A 165 7.18 -17.39 14.23
CA TYR A 165 7.49 -17.74 12.85
C TYR A 165 8.93 -17.35 12.52
N GLY A 166 9.73 -18.32 12.04
CA GLY A 166 11.12 -18.10 11.63
C GLY A 166 12.19 -18.60 12.59
N ASP A 167 11.78 -19.07 13.77
CA ASP A 167 12.65 -19.84 14.66
C ASP A 167 12.85 -21.25 14.08
N GLU A 168 14.08 -21.75 14.10
CA GLU A 168 14.34 -23.17 13.79
C GLU A 168 13.70 -24.01 14.91
N ILE A 169 12.78 -24.91 14.54
CA ILE A 169 12.18 -25.91 15.45
C ILE A 169 13.24 -26.90 15.90
#